data_AF-A0A1V2NS33-F1
#
_entry.id   AF-A0A1V2NS33-F1
#
_cell.length_a   1.000
_cell.length_b   1.000
_cell.length_c   1.000
_cell.angle_alpha   90.00
_cell.angle_beta   90.00
_cell.angle_gamma   90.00
#
_symmetry.space_group_name_H-M   'P 1'
#
loop_
_entity.id
_entity.type
_entity.pdbx_description
1 polymer ?
#
loop_
_entity_poly.entity_id
_entity_poly.type
_entity_poly.pdbx_seq_one_letter_code
_entity_poly.pdbx_strand_id
1 'polypeptide(L)' 'MSAPRRPTEIEYLRLIETLAHEVVEQAAEEGWLEFGELGQQAPTALQRTVNALATELRFRHHPDDGCLDHLTEDA' A
#
# COMPACT_ATOMS: atom_id res chain seq x y z
N MET A 1 3.09 31.78 16.65
CA MET A 1 2.75 30.56 15.91
C MET A 1 2.97 29.38 16.84
N SER A 2 1.92 28.63 17.20
CA SER A 2 2.10 27.40 17.98
C SER A 2 2.69 26.31 17.11
N ALA A 3 3.62 25.53 17.65
CA ALA A 3 4.14 24.36 16.97
C ALA A 3 3.00 23.36 16.69
N PRO A 4 3.03 22.64 15.55
CA PRO A 4 2.01 21.64 15.25
C PRO A 4 1.99 20.57 16.36
N ARG A 5 0.78 20.17 16.77
CA ARG A 5 0.59 19.07 17.71
C ARG A 5 1.21 17.81 17.10
N ARG A 6 1.95 17.04 17.92
CA ARG A 6 2.41 15.71 17.51
C ARG A 6 1.19 14.82 17.22
N PRO A 7 1.17 14.09 16.09
CA PRO A 7 0.09 13.16 15.79
C PRO A 7 0.00 12.09 16.89
N THR A 8 -1.22 11.62 17.14
CA THR A 8 -1.45 10.40 17.90
C THR A 8 -0.89 9.21 17.12
N GLU A 9 -0.71 8.08 17.79
CA GLU A 9 -0.25 6.85 17.16
C GLU A 9 -1.13 6.44 15.98
N ILE A 10 -2.46 6.47 16.14
CA ILE A 10 -3.39 6.10 15.06
C ILE A 10 -3.34 7.07 13.88
N GLU A 11 -3.17 8.38 14.12
CA GLU A 11 -2.99 9.36 13.04
C GLU A 11 -1.67 9.14 12.30
N TYR A 12 -0.61 8.78 13.02
CA TYR A 12 0.68 8.43 12.43
C TYR A 12 0.58 7.18 11.54
N LEU A 13 -0.05 6.12 12.04
CA LEU A 13 -0.22 4.87 11.27
C LEU A 13 -1.05 5.10 10.00
N ARG A 14 -2.18 5.83 10.11
CA ARG A 14 -2.99 6.20 8.93
C ARG A 14 -2.23 7.04 7.90
N LEU A 15 -1.36 7.94 8.36
CA LEU A 15 -0.52 8.72 7.46
C LEU A 15 0.48 7.81 6.72
N ILE A 16 1.11 6.85 7.42
CA ILE A 16 2.03 5.90 6.78
C ILE A 16 1.31 5.05 5.75
N GLU A 17 0.12 4.55 6.07
CA GLU A 17 -0.73 3.81 5.14
C GLU A 17 -1.08 4.65 3.91
N THR A 18 -1.53 5.89 4.11
CA THR A 18 -1.86 6.82 3.02
C THR A 18 -0.65 7.03 2.09
N LEU A 19 0.53 7.31 2.66
CA LEU A 19 1.75 7.49 1.88
C LEU A 19 2.18 6.21 1.16
N ALA A 20 1.95 5.04 1.76
CA ALA A 20 2.25 3.77 1.12
C ALA A 20 1.36 3.53 -0.11
N HIS A 21 0.06 3.85 -0.02
CA HIS A 21 -0.85 3.82 -1.16
C HIS A 21 -0.41 4.80 -2.25
N GLU A 22 -0.08 6.05 -1.90
CA GLU A 22 0.40 7.05 -2.86
C GLU A 22 1.65 6.57 -3.61
N VAL A 23 2.63 5.96 -2.91
CA VAL A 23 3.84 5.41 -3.56
C VAL A 23 3.48 4.35 -4.60
N VAL A 24 2.54 3.45 -4.28
CA VAL A 24 2.12 2.39 -5.20
C VAL A 24 1.33 2.94 -6.38
N GLU A 25 0.45 3.92 -6.15
CA GLU A 25 -0.29 4.61 -7.21
C GLU A 25 0.66 5.33 -8.18
N GLN A 26 1.62 6.09 -7.67
CA GLN A 26 2.62 6.76 -8.51
C GLN A 26 3.49 5.75 -9.28
N ALA A 27 3.87 4.63 -8.65
CA ALA A 27 4.65 3.60 -9.33
C ALA A 27 3.85 2.88 -10.43
N ALA A 28 2.53 2.76 -10.29
CA ALA A 28 1.68 2.17 -11.33
C ALA A 28 1.70 2.98 -12.63
N GLU A 29 1.78 4.31 -12.54
CA GLU A 29 1.86 5.21 -13.70
C GLU A 29 3.17 5.07 -14.51
N GLU A 30 4.23 4.51 -13.90
CA GLU A 30 5.53 4.31 -14.53
C GLU A 30 5.60 3.03 -15.41
N GLY A 31 4.54 2.21 -15.41
CA GLY A 31 4.38 1.08 -16.33
C GLY A 31 5.27 -0.15 -16.09
N TRP A 32 6.01 -0.19 -14.97
CA TRP A 32 6.85 -1.34 -14.57
C TRP A 32 6.37 -2.05 -13.30
N LEU A 33 5.32 -1.53 -12.65
CA LEU A 33 4.81 -2.09 -11.40
C LEU A 33 4.27 -3.50 -11.65
N GLU A 34 4.81 -4.46 -10.90
CA GLU A 34 4.44 -5.87 -10.97
C GLU A 34 4.22 -6.40 -9.55
N PHE A 35 3.51 -7.51 -9.41
CA PHE A 35 3.18 -8.09 -8.11
C PHE A 35 3.80 -9.48 -7.89
N GLY A 36 3.91 -9.90 -6.63
CA GLY A 36 4.36 -11.23 -6.26
C GLY A 36 5.77 -11.56 -6.76
N GLU A 37 5.97 -12.78 -7.25
CA GLU A 37 7.28 -13.25 -7.74
C GLU A 37 7.81 -12.46 -8.92
N LEU A 38 6.95 -12.00 -9.83
CA LEU A 38 7.34 -11.16 -10.97
C LEU A 38 7.90 -9.82 -10.48
N GLY A 39 7.25 -9.24 -9.47
CA GLY A 39 7.71 -8.01 -8.82
C GLY A 39 9.13 -8.14 -8.24
N GLN A 40 9.50 -9.31 -7.73
CA GLN A 40 10.84 -9.60 -7.19
C GLN A 40 11.92 -9.76 -8.26
N GLN A 41 11.54 -9.89 -9.54
CA GLN A 41 12.47 -9.97 -10.67
C GLN A 41 12.76 -8.60 -11.28
N ALA A 42 12.15 -7.52 -10.76
CA ALA A 42 12.36 -6.17 -11.27
C ALA A 42 13.86 -5.79 -11.26
N PRO A 43 14.33 -5.04 -12.28
CA PRO A 43 15.75 -4.85 -12.52
C PRO A 43 16.44 -4.08 -11.39
N THR A 44 15.74 -3.14 -10.75
CA THR A 44 16.32 -2.32 -9.68
C THR A 44 15.84 -2.73 -8.29
N ALA A 45 16.67 -2.50 -7.28
CA ALA A 45 16.30 -2.76 -5.90
C ALA A 45 15.09 -1.91 -5.45
N LEU A 46 15.01 -0.65 -5.91
CA LEU A 46 13.87 0.22 -5.61
C LEU A 46 12.57 -0.36 -6.15
N GLN A 47 12.55 -0.79 -7.41
CA GLN A 47 11.35 -1.39 -8.01
C GLN A 47 10.94 -2.67 -7.29
N ARG A 48 11.89 -3.54 -6.92
CA ARG A 48 11.58 -4.74 -6.13
C ARG A 48 10.95 -4.39 -4.79
N THR A 49 11.47 -3.38 -4.08
CA THR A 49 10.91 -2.91 -2.82
C THR A 49 9.50 -2.34 -2.98
N VAL A 50 9.27 -1.52 -4.01
CA VAL A 50 7.94 -0.95 -4.30
C VAL A 50 6.95 -2.03 -4.71
N ASN A 51 7.36 -2.97 -5.55
CA ASN A 51 6.55 -4.13 -5.94
C ASN A 51 6.19 -5.01 -4.73
N ALA A 52 7.11 -5.19 -3.78
CA ALA A 52 6.84 -5.89 -2.53
C ALA A 52 5.78 -5.15 -1.70
N LEU A 53 5.91 -3.83 -1.53
CA LEU A 53 4.92 -3.00 -0.83
C LEU A 53 3.53 -3.10 -1.51
N ALA A 54 3.49 -2.97 -2.84
CA ALA A 54 2.26 -3.09 -3.63
C ALA A 54 1.61 -4.47 -3.51
N THR A 55 2.42 -5.54 -3.42
CA THR A 55 1.93 -6.91 -3.22
C THR A 55 1.29 -7.06 -1.85
N GLU A 56 1.93 -6.59 -0.79
CA GLU A 56 1.39 -6.68 0.57
C GLU A 56 0.09 -5.86 0.68
N LEU A 57 0.06 -4.62 0.19
CA LEU A 57 -1.14 -3.77 0.20
C LEU A 57 -2.31 -4.35 -0.61
N ARG A 58 -2.03 -5.09 -1.69
CA ARG A 58 -3.08 -5.65 -2.56
C ARG A 58 -3.60 -7.00 -2.10
N PHE A 59 -2.75 -7.85 -1.52
CA PHE A 59 -3.08 -9.26 -1.26
C PHE A 59 -3.14 -9.63 0.21
N ARG A 60 -2.66 -8.76 1.12
CA ARG A 60 -2.82 -8.97 2.56
C ARG A 60 -3.87 -8.01 3.07
N HIS A 61 -5.03 -8.57 3.39
CA HIS A 61 -6.04 -7.91 4.19
C HIS A 61 -5.84 -8.37 5.63
N HIS A 62 -5.61 -7.45 6.56
CA HIS A 62 -5.69 -7.77 7.98
C HIS A 62 -7.18 -7.78 8.39
N PRO A 63 -7.59 -8.70 9.28
CA PRO A 63 -8.87 -8.58 9.95
C PRO A 63 -8.98 -7.18 10.56
N ASP A 64 -10.10 -6.50 10.31
CA ASP A 64 -10.40 -5.12 10.73
C ASP A 64 -9.85 -3.97 9.86
N ASP A 65 -9.23 -4.25 8.69
CA ASP A 65 -8.80 -3.22 7.72
C ASP A 65 -9.98 -2.60 6.93
N GLY A 66 -11.23 -2.90 7.31
CA GLY A 66 -12.43 -2.29 6.73
C GLY A 66 -12.69 -2.63 5.27
N CYS A 67 -11.96 -3.58 4.68
CA CYS A 67 -12.35 -4.11 3.38
C CYS A 67 -13.71 -4.77 3.52
N LEU A 68 -14.67 -4.24 2.75
CA LEU A 68 -15.92 -4.93 2.50
C LEU A 68 -15.53 -6.30 1.97
N ASP A 69 -15.70 -7.35 2.77
CA ASP A 69 -15.91 -8.70 2.25
C ASP A 69 -16.75 -8.50 1.01
N HIS A 70 -16.24 -8.94 -0.15
CA HIS A 70 -17.00 -8.86 -1.38
C HIS A 70 -18.43 -9.24 -1.01
N LEU A 71 -19.34 -8.25 -1.07
CA LEU A 71 -20.75 -8.54 -1.07
C LEU A 71 -20.85 -9.44 -2.29
N THR A 72 -20.88 -10.73 -2.00
CA THR A 72 -21.06 -11.77 -2.98
C THR A 72 -22.48 -11.52 -3.41
N GLU A 73 -22.61 -10.70 -4.45
CA GLU A 73 -23.80 -10.68 -5.26
C GLU A 73 -23.99 -12.12 -5.72
N ASP A 74 -25.12 -12.66 -5.29
CA ASP A 74 -25.77 -13.91 -5.71
C ASP A 74 -25.35 -15.22 -5.00
N ALA A 75 -26.15 -15.62 -3.99
CA ALA A 75 -27.01 -16.82 -4.06
C ALA A 75 -27.96 -16.93 -2.85
#